data_AF-A0A1G2UQU8-F1
#
_entry.id   AF-A0A1G2UQU8-F1
#
_cell.length_a   1.000
_cell.length_b   1.000
_cell.length_c   1.000
_cell.angle_alpha   90.00
_cell.angle_beta   90.00
_cell.angle_gamma   90.00
#
_symmetry.space_group_name_H-M   'P 1'
#
loop_
_entity.id
_entity.type
_entity.pdbx_description
1 polymer ?
#
loop_
_entity_poly.entity_id
_entity_poly.type
_entity_poly.pdbx_seq_one_letter_code
_entity_poly.pdbx_strand_id
1 'polypeptide(L)'
;MQKNTQEKPIYFYVANLGSEVQRMFVWKEKGDKEATQNAYKRAISIIERIKSFGNKSANTEMDILQRSLVELISGGKESILDRNQISLYFNPFALRVMNNL
;
A
#
# COMPACT_ATOMS: atom_id res chain seq x y z
N MET A 1 -15.54 -28.46 5.88
CA MET A 1 -14.09 -28.23 5.85
C MET A 1 -13.82 -26.84 6.43
N GLN A 2 -13.45 -26.75 7.71
CA GLN A 2 -13.08 -25.47 8.30
C GLN A 2 -11.73 -25.06 7.69
N LYS A 3 -11.72 -24.04 6.83
CA LYS A 3 -10.46 -23.40 6.39
C LYS A 3 -9.86 -22.76 7.64
N ASN A 4 -8.94 -23.47 8.27
CA ASN A 4 -8.12 -22.96 9.36
C ASN A 4 -7.14 -21.94 8.76
N THR A 5 -7.65 -20.75 8.44
CA THR A 5 -6.87 -19.67 7.87
C THR A 5 -6.29 -18.93 9.06
N GLN A 6 -5.13 -19.37 9.55
CA GLN A 6 -4.38 -18.61 10.56
C GLN A 6 -4.28 -17.17 10.08
N GLU A 7 -4.95 -16.27 10.79
CA GLU A 7 -4.92 -14.84 10.54
C GLU A 7 -3.45 -14.39 10.58
N LYS A 8 -2.96 -13.86 9.47
CA LYS A 8 -1.59 -13.38 9.40
C LYS A 8 -1.46 -12.15 10.30
N PRO A 9 -0.35 -12.00 11.03
CA PRO A 9 -0.13 -10.82 11.85
C PRO A 9 0.03 -9.58 10.97
N ILE A 10 -0.27 -8.41 11.51
CA ILE A 10 -0.34 -7.15 10.74
C ILE A 10 0.96 -6.82 9.98
N TYR A 11 2.14 -7.14 10.52
CA TYR A 11 3.43 -6.93 9.85
C TYR A 11 3.56 -7.69 8.53
N PHE A 12 2.90 -8.85 8.39
CA PHE A 12 2.85 -9.59 7.14
C PHE A 12 2.14 -8.77 6.05
N TYR A 13 1.04 -8.12 6.41
CA TYR A 13 0.29 -7.29 5.46
C TYR A 13 1.07 -6.02 5.11
N VAL A 14 1.72 -5.38 6.08
CA VAL A 14 2.56 -4.17 5.83
C VAL A 14 3.72 -4.47 4.87
N ALA A 15 4.42 -5.61 5.04
CA ALA A 15 5.50 -6.00 4.13
C ALA A 15 5.01 -6.25 2.69
N ASN A 16 3.86 -6.91 2.55
CA ASN A 16 3.25 -7.14 1.23
C ASN A 16 2.74 -5.85 0.59
N LEU A 17 2.22 -4.90 1.39
CA LEU A 17 1.82 -3.58 0.90
C LEU A 17 2.99 -2.85 0.23
N GLY A 18 4.15 -2.82 0.89
CA GLY A 18 5.35 -2.20 0.30
C GLY A 18 5.79 -2.85 -1.01
N SER A 19 5.69 -4.17 -1.09
CA SER A 19 5.99 -4.91 -2.32
C SER A 19 5.04 -4.57 -3.46
N GLU A 20 3.75 -4.41 -3.20
CA GLU A 20 2.76 -4.05 -4.22
C GLU A 20 2.87 -2.60 -4.67
N VAL A 21 3.14 -1.67 -3.74
CA VAL A 21 3.43 -0.27 -4.07
C VAL A 21 4.65 -0.19 -5.00
N GLN A 22 5.73 -0.91 -4.68
CA GLN A 22 6.92 -0.95 -5.54
C GLN A 22 6.61 -1.54 -6.94
N ARG A 23 5.77 -2.58 -7.02
CA ARG A 23 5.34 -3.15 -8.29
C ARG A 23 4.54 -2.15 -9.13
N MET A 24 3.67 -1.34 -8.50
CA MET A 24 2.94 -0.29 -9.21
C MET A 24 3.90 0.66 -9.93
N PHE A 25 4.98 1.12 -9.29
CA PHE A 25 5.98 1.97 -9.92
C PHE A 25 6.71 1.28 -11.07
N VAL A 26 7.20 0.06 -10.85
CA VAL A 26 7.91 -0.71 -11.88
C VAL A 26 7.06 -0.88 -13.14
N TRP A 27 5.77 -1.21 -13.01
CA TRP A 27 4.89 -1.39 -14.16
C TRP A 27 4.46 -0.08 -14.79
N LYS A 28 4.27 0.97 -14.01
CA LYS A 28 3.98 2.32 -14.50
C LYS A 28 5.14 2.87 -15.34
N GLU A 29 6.38 2.73 -14.86
CA GLU A 29 7.61 3.10 -15.59
C GLU A 29 7.74 2.35 -16.92
N LYS A 30 7.31 1.08 -16.97
CA LYS A 30 7.28 0.26 -18.18
C LYS A 30 6.11 0.56 -19.12
N GLY A 31 5.17 1.42 -18.72
CA GLY A 31 3.95 1.69 -19.48
C GLY A 31 2.92 0.55 -19.46
N ASP A 32 3.12 -0.48 -18.63
CA ASP A 32 2.21 -1.62 -18.50
C ASP A 32 1.04 -1.25 -17.58
N LYS A 33 -0.03 -0.75 -18.21
CA LYS A 33 -1.23 -0.28 -17.49
C LYS A 33 -1.96 -1.42 -16.79
N GLU A 34 -2.02 -2.61 -17.38
CA GLU A 34 -2.73 -3.74 -16.79
C GLU A 34 -2.01 -4.25 -15.53
N ALA A 35 -0.70 -4.45 -15.61
CA ALA A 35 0.10 -4.87 -14.47
C ALA A 35 0.09 -3.83 -13.35
N THR A 36 0.10 -2.53 -13.69
CA THR A 36 -0.05 -1.42 -12.74
C THR A 36 -1.39 -1.50 -12.01
N GLN A 37 -2.50 -1.66 -12.76
CA GLN A 37 -3.84 -1.78 -12.17
C GLN A 37 -3.99 -3.03 -11.29
N ASN A 38 -3.37 -4.14 -11.68
CA ASN A 38 -3.40 -5.36 -10.89
C ASN A 38 -2.63 -5.20 -9.57
N ALA A 39 -1.48 -4.53 -9.58
CA ALA A 39 -0.73 -4.21 -8.36
C ALA A 39 -1.52 -3.24 -7.45
N TYR A 40 -2.16 -2.23 -8.03
CA TYR A 40 -3.05 -1.32 -7.31
C TYR A 40 -4.18 -2.04 -6.57
N LYS A 41 -4.93 -2.91 -7.26
CA LYS A 41 -6.02 -3.69 -6.65
C LYS A 41 -5.53 -4.52 -5.45
N ARG A 42 -4.34 -5.14 -5.56
CA ARG A 42 -3.73 -5.88 -4.46
C ARG A 42 -3.36 -4.96 -3.30
N ALA A 43 -2.75 -3.81 -3.57
CA ALA A 43 -2.41 -2.82 -2.54
C ALA A 43 -3.65 -2.34 -1.76
N ILE A 44 -4.76 -2.04 -2.46
CA ILE A 44 -6.02 -1.63 -1.82
C ILE A 44 -6.60 -2.74 -0.93
N SER A 45 -6.63 -3.98 -1.42
CA SER A 45 -7.10 -5.11 -0.62
C SER A 45 -6.26 -5.32 0.66
N ILE A 46 -4.94 -5.10 0.58
CA ILE A 46 -4.04 -5.17 1.74
C ILE A 46 -4.32 -4.02 2.72
N ILE A 47 -4.54 -2.79 2.23
CA ILE A 47 -4.93 -1.64 3.05
C ILE A 47 -6.22 -1.92 3.83
N GLU A 48 -7.26 -2.42 3.16
CA GLU A 48 -8.53 -2.79 3.82
C GLU A 48 -8.31 -3.83 4.91
N ARG A 49 -7.42 -4.80 4.64
CA ARG A 49 -7.06 -5.82 5.62
C ARG A 49 -6.33 -5.25 6.82
N ILE A 50 -5.37 -4.34 6.63
CA ILE A 50 -4.70 -3.62 7.72
C ILE A 50 -5.72 -2.82 8.54
N LYS A 51 -6.66 -2.15 7.88
CA LYS A 51 -7.70 -1.36 8.55
C LYS A 51 -8.62 -2.19 9.44
N SER A 52 -8.83 -3.46 9.10
CA SER A 52 -9.63 -4.40 9.89
C SER A 52 -9.06 -4.71 11.29
N PHE A 53 -7.77 -4.43 11.54
CA PHE A 53 -7.16 -4.57 12.87
C PHE A 53 -7.60 -3.47 13.86
N GLY A 54 -8.34 -2.46 13.41
CA GLY A 54 -8.99 -1.47 14.29
C GLY A 54 -8.04 -0.43 14.89
N ASN A 55 -6.78 -0.36 14.47
CA ASN A 55 -5.84 0.63 14.97
C ASN A 55 -6.06 2.00 14.30
N LYS A 56 -6.53 2.98 15.08
CA LYS A 56 -6.88 4.32 14.57
C LYS A 56 -5.71 5.05 13.91
N SER A 57 -4.50 4.95 14.47
CA SER A 57 -3.31 5.61 13.90
C SER A 57 -2.92 4.97 12.57
N ALA A 58 -2.87 3.63 12.52
CA ALA A 58 -2.58 2.90 11.29
C ALA A 58 -3.64 3.18 10.21
N ASN A 59 -4.92 3.29 10.59
CA ASN A 59 -6.01 3.56 9.65
C ASN A 59 -5.88 4.93 8.99
N THR A 60 -5.52 5.97 9.74
CA THR A 60 -5.27 7.31 9.19
C THR A 60 -4.12 7.28 8.18
N GLU A 61 -3.02 6.60 8.52
CA GLU A 61 -1.87 6.43 7.63
C GLU A 61 -2.27 5.64 6.36
N MET A 62 -3.07 4.58 6.50
CA MET A 62 -3.61 3.83 5.36
C MET A 62 -4.50 4.69 4.45
N ASP A 63 -5.32 5.58 5.01
CA ASP A 63 -6.20 6.48 4.25
C ASP A 63 -5.39 7.48 3.41
N ILE A 64 -4.29 8.00 3.97
CA ILE A 64 -3.37 8.89 3.25
C ILE A 64 -2.73 8.14 2.08
N LEU A 65 -2.17 6.96 2.34
CA LEU A 65 -1.55 6.14 1.30
C LEU A 65 -2.54 5.78 0.20
N GLN A 66 -3.75 5.34 0.56
CA GLN A 66 -4.80 4.99 -0.40
C GLN A 66 -5.12 6.15 -1.35
N ARG A 67 -5.23 7.39 -0.85
CA ARG A 67 -5.44 8.58 -1.68
C ARG A 67 -4.30 8.80 -2.67
N SER A 68 -3.05 8.72 -2.20
CA SER A 68 -1.88 8.86 -3.08
C SER A 68 -1.82 7.79 -4.17
N LEU A 69 -2.22 6.54 -3.88
CA LEU A 69 -2.30 5.48 -4.88
C LEU A 69 -3.40 5.73 -5.92
N VAL A 70 -4.56 6.26 -5.50
CA VAL A 70 -5.64 6.64 -6.43
C VAL A 70 -5.17 7.73 -7.39
N GLU A 71 -4.49 8.76 -6.89
CA GLU A 71 -3.95 9.84 -7.71
C GLU A 71 -2.89 9.33 -8.70
N LEU A 72 -2.00 8.44 -8.24
CA LEU A 72 -0.97 7.81 -9.07
C LEU A 72 -1.58 7.07 -10.28
N ILE A 73 -2.71 6.40 -10.07
CA ILE A 73 -3.41 5.59 -11.08
C ILE A 73 -4.30 6.44 -11.99
N SER A 74 -4.92 7.49 -11.45
CA SER A 74 -5.88 8.33 -12.18
C SER A 74 -5.21 9.30 -13.15
N GLY A 75 -3.87 9.39 -13.13
CA GLY A 75 -3.12 10.29 -14.02
C GLY A 75 -3.42 11.76 -13.76
N GLY A 76 -3.84 12.10 -12.52
CA GLY A 76 -4.12 13.47 -12.12
C GLY A 76 -2.91 14.37 -12.39
N LYS A 77 -3.18 15.55 -12.97
CA LYS A 77 -2.18 16.62 -13.16
C LYS A 77 -1.45 16.83 -11.84
N GLU A 78 -0.12 16.68 -11.85
CA GLU A 78 0.80 16.88 -10.70
C GLU A 78 1.12 15.70 -9.76
N SER A 79 1.16 14.44 -10.22
CA SER A 79 1.84 13.41 -9.40
C SER A 79 3.37 13.61 -9.41
N ILE A 80 3.89 14.48 -8.54
CA ILE A 80 5.32 14.62 -8.19
C ILE A 80 5.73 13.49 -7.22
N LEU A 81 5.15 12.30 -7.35
CA LEU A 81 5.57 11.14 -6.58
C LEU A 81 6.59 10.38 -7.43
N ASP A 82 7.82 10.91 -7.43
CA ASP A 82 9.00 10.18 -7.90
C ASP A 82 9.22 8.96 -6.98
N ARG A 83 9.69 7.86 -7.55
CA ARG A 83 10.04 6.62 -6.85
C ARG A 83 10.90 6.89 -5.61
N ASN A 84 11.81 7.85 -5.68
CA ASN A 84 12.67 8.22 -4.56
C ASN A 84 11.88 8.81 -3.38
N GLN A 85 10.86 9.63 -3.65
CA GLN A 85 10.02 10.25 -2.61
C GLN A 85 9.21 9.19 -1.85
N ILE A 86 8.72 8.16 -2.54
CA ILE A 86 7.96 7.08 -1.90
C ILE A 86 8.86 6.12 -1.13
N SER A 87 10.04 5.79 -1.64
CA SER A 87 10.99 4.97 -0.87
C SER A 87 11.41 5.66 0.43
N LEU A 88 11.61 6.99 0.40
CA LEU A 88 11.89 7.80 1.59
C LEU A 88 10.70 7.91 2.54
N TYR A 89 9.47 7.89 2.03
CA TYR A 89 8.24 7.96 2.84
C TYR A 89 7.87 6.61 3.47
N PHE A 90 8.14 5.50 2.78
CA PHE A 90 7.63 4.19 3.17
C PHE A 90 8.28 3.64 4.44
N ASN A 91 9.58 3.86 4.64
CA ASN A 91 10.28 3.38 5.84
C ASN A 91 9.78 4.09 7.13
N PRO A 92 9.72 5.43 7.21
CA PRO A 92 9.13 6.12 8.35
C PRO A 92 7.65 5.75 8.59
N PHE A 93 6.87 5.60 7.53
CA PHE A 93 5.49 5.14 7.61
C PHE A 93 5.37 3.75 8.23
N ALA A 94 6.15 2.78 7.73
CA ALA A 94 6.14 1.43 8.25
C ALA A 94 6.54 1.39 9.72
N LEU A 95 7.54 2.18 10.13
CA LEU A 95 7.92 2.33 11.54
C LEU A 95 6.81 2.95 12.39
N ARG A 96 6.09 3.98 11.92
CA ARG A 96 4.96 4.57 12.66
C ARG A 96 3.82 3.57 12.85
N VAL A 97 3.51 2.79 11.81
CA VAL A 97 2.51 1.71 11.91
C VAL A 97 2.95 0.65 12.91
N MET A 98 4.22 0.22 12.86
CA MET A 98 4.76 -0.82 13.75
C MET A 98 4.90 -0.37 15.20
N ASN A 99 5.24 0.89 15.46
CA ASN A 99 5.45 1.41 16.81
C ASN A 99 4.15 1.85 17.51
N ASN A 100 3.06 2.07 16.75
CA ASN A 100 1.76 2.45 17.29
C ASN A 100 0.78 1.28 17.37
N LEU A 101 1.26 0.03 17.21
CA LEU A 101 0.48 -1.20 17.33
C LEU A 101 0.46 -1.76 18.75
#